data_AF-X1HNH7-F1
#
_entry.id   AF-X1HNH7-F1
#
_cell.length_a   1.000
_cell.length_b   1.000
_cell.length_c   1.000
_cell.angle_alpha   90.00
_cell.angle_beta   90.00
_cell.angle_gamma   90.00
#
_symmetry.space_group_name_H-M   'P 1'
#
loop_
_entity.id
_entity.type
_entity.pdbx_description
1 polymer ?
#
loop_
_entity_poly.entity_id
_entity_poly.type
_entity_poly.pdbx_seq_one_letter_code
_entity_poly.pdbx_strand_id
1 'polypeptide(L)' 'MIRVCQPSDAKRMHFIINEAAKAYEGVIPVDCYHQPYMPMGELEQEMKRMTFFGWEVNGELVG' A
#
# COMPACT_ATOMS: atom_id res chain seq x y z
N MET A 1 -14.88 4.25 6.16
CA MET A 1 -14.47 4.43 7.57
C MET A 1 -13.02 4.02 7.72
N ILE A 2 -12.27 4.65 8.62
CA ILE A 2 -10.89 4.23 8.90
C ILE A 2 -10.91 3.01 9.83
N ARG A 3 -10.16 1.96 9.49
CA ARG A 3 -9.97 0.77 10.35
C ARG A 3 -8.53 0.30 10.34
N VAL A 4 -8.17 -0.51 11.34
CA VAL A 4 -6.90 -1.24 11.35
C VAL A 4 -6.90 -2.30 10.25
N CYS A 5 -5.87 -2.28 9.41
CA CYS A 5 -5.64 -3.32 8.41
C CYS A 5 -5.21 -4.63 9.06
N GLN A 6 -5.74 -5.73 8.56
CA GLN A 6 -5.46 -7.08 9.02
C GLN A 6 -4.44 -7.74 8.08
N PRO A 7 -3.76 -8.82 8.50
CA PRO A 7 -2.88 -9.59 7.62
C PRO A 7 -3.55 -10.06 6.33
N SER A 8 -4.87 -10.32 6.36
CA SER A 8 -5.66 -10.68 5.17
C SER A 8 -5.78 -9.54 4.14
N ASP A 9 -5.57 -8.29 4.54
CA ASP A 9 -5.63 -7.13 3.65
C ASP A 9 -4.34 -6.94 2.85
N ALA A 10 -3.25 -7.66 3.15
CA ALA A 10 -1.92 -7.42 2.58
C ALA A 10 -1.92 -7.37 1.05
N LYS A 11 -2.65 -8.27 0.39
CA LYS A 11 -2.80 -8.28 -1.07
C LYS A 11 -3.51 -7.03 -1.61
N ARG A 12 -4.55 -6.57 -0.91
CA ARG A 12 -5.32 -5.39 -1.31
C ARG A 12 -4.52 -4.10 -1.07
N MET A 13 -3.83 -4.01 0.06
CA MET A 13 -2.90 -2.92 0.36
C MET A 13 -1.78 -2.84 -0.66
N HIS A 14 -1.13 -3.96 -0.97
CA HIS A 14 -0.08 -4.03 -2.00
C HIS A 14 -0.59 -3.50 -3.34
N PHE A 15 -1.80 -3.88 -3.76
CA PHE A 15 -2.40 -3.34 -4.98
C PHE A 15 -2.60 -1.83 -4.89
N ILE A 16 -3.24 -1.32 -3.83
CA ILE A 16 -3.55 0.11 -3.68
C ILE A 16 -2.26 0.94 -3.68
N ILE A 17 -1.25 0.54 -2.91
CA ILE A 17 0.01 1.27 -2.78
C ILE A 17 0.73 1.35 -4.14
N ASN A 18 0.86 0.22 -4.83
CA ASN A 18 1.59 0.17 -6.10
C ASN A 18 0.82 0.82 -7.26
N GLU A 19 -0.52 0.73 -7.28
CA GLU A 19 -1.32 1.47 -8.26
C GLU A 19 -1.28 2.98 -8.00
N ALA A 20 -1.39 3.41 -6.75
CA ALA A 20 -1.28 4.82 -6.37
C ALA A 20 0.11 5.40 -6.72
N ALA A 21 1.17 4.60 -6.57
CA ALA A 21 2.53 5.02 -6.90
C ALA A 21 2.70 5.43 -8.37
N LYS A 22 1.95 4.81 -9.30
CA LYS A 22 2.02 5.16 -10.75
C LYS A 22 1.66 6.61 -11.04
N ALA A 23 0.85 7.25 -10.20
CA ALA A 23 0.52 8.66 -10.34
C ALA A 23 1.74 9.59 -10.16
N TYR A 24 2.82 9.07 -9.57
CA TYR A 24 4.07 9.79 -9.34
C TYR A 24 5.15 9.49 -10.39
N GLU A 25 4.88 8.61 -11.37
CA GLU A 25 5.82 8.31 -12.45
C GLU A 25 6.14 9.57 -13.26
N GLY A 26 7.43 9.93 -13.34
CA GLY A 26 7.88 11.15 -13.99
C GLY A 26 7.58 12.45 -13.23
N VAL A 27 6.95 12.38 -12.05
CA VAL A 27 6.71 13.52 -11.15
C VAL A 27 7.79 13.60 -10.08
N ILE A 28 8.18 12.46 -9.50
CA ILE A 28 9.25 12.38 -8.49
C ILE A 28 10.59 12.03 -9.13
N PRO A 29 11.72 12.33 -8.46
CA PRO A 29 13.04 11.94 -8.94
C PRO A 29 13.13 10.43 -9.26
N VAL A 30 13.85 10.08 -10.32
CA VAL A 30 13.94 8.70 -10.83
C VAL A 30 14.56 7.74 -9.81
N ASP A 31 15.47 8.22 -8.97
CA ASP A 31 16.07 7.47 -7.86
C ASP A 31 15.08 7.24 -6.69
N CYS A 32 13.97 7.99 -6.66
CA CYS A 32 12.90 7.84 -5.67
C CYS A 32 11.71 7.01 -6.19
N TYR A 33 11.66 6.66 -7.49
CA TYR A 33 10.59 5.88 -8.11
C TYR A 33 11.08 4.51 -8.58
N HIS A 34 10.33 3.46 -8.28
CA HIS A 34 10.60 2.11 -8.73
C HIS A 34 9.30 1.31 -8.86
N GLN A 35 9.33 0.20 -9.60
CA GLN A 35 8.19 -0.68 -9.81
C GLN A 35 8.56 -2.14 -9.53
N PRO A 36 7.85 -2.84 -8.61
CA PRO A 36 6.82 -2.32 -7.70
C PRO A 36 7.39 -1.26 -6.75
N TYR A 37 6.61 -0.23 -6.43
CA TYR A 37 6.97 0.82 -5.45
C TYR A 37 7.06 0.28 -4.02
N MET A 38 6.25 -0.73 -3.69
CA MET A 38 6.37 -1.46 -2.44
C MET A 38 6.26 -2.96 -2.72
N PRO A 39 7.38 -3.69 -2.75
CA PRO A 39 7.39 -5.15 -2.90
C PRO A 39 6.61 -5.83 -1.77
N MET A 40 5.93 -6.95 -2.07
CA MET A 40 5.16 -7.70 -1.06
C MET A 40 5.99 -8.08 0.18
N GLY A 41 7.23 -8.53 -0.01
CA GLY A 41 8.10 -8.91 1.11
C GLY A 41 8.47 -7.73 2.02
N GLU A 42 8.55 -6.52 1.48
CA GLU A 42 8.75 -5.30 2.25
C GLU A 42 7.49 -4.93 3.01
N LEU A 43 6.32 -4.93 2.34
CA LEU A 43 5.03 -4.68 2.98
C LEU A 43 4.79 -5.63 4.17
N GLU A 44 5.04 -6.93 4.00
CA GLU A 44 4.89 -7.92 5.06
C GLU A 44 5.85 -7.69 6.24
N GLN A 45 7.06 -7.16 6.00
CA GLN A 45 8.00 -6.80 7.07
C GLN A 45 7.52 -5.56 7.82
N GLU A 46 7.03 -4.55 7.10
CA GLU A 46 6.50 -3.33 7.70
C GLU A 46 5.22 -3.61 8.50
N MET A 47 4.32 -4.48 8.02
CA MET A 47 3.13 -4.91 8.77
C MET A 47 3.45 -5.60 10.10
N LYS A 48 4.68 -6.10 10.29
CA LYS A 48 5.14 -6.65 11.58
C LYS A 48 5.68 -5.56 12.53
N ARG A 49 6.03 -4.39 12.00
CA ARG A 49 6.69 -3.30 12.72
C ARG A 49 5.75 -2.14 13.02
N MET A 50 4.74 -1.93 12.19
CA MET A 50 3.80 -0.82 12.33
C MET A 50 2.34 -1.27 12.15
N THR A 51 1.42 -0.46 12.68
CA THR A 51 -0.01 -0.64 12.45
C THR A 51 -0.44 0.16 11.24
N PHE A 52 -1.00 -0.53 10.24
CA PHE A 52 -1.59 0.11 9.08
C PHE A 52 -3.06 0.43 9.36
N PHE A 53 -3.48 1.62 8.93
CA PHE A 53 -4.87 2.04 8.91
C PHE A 53 -5.29 2.25 7.47
N GLY A 54 -6.51 1.86 7.14
CA GLY A 54 -7.06 1.95 5.80
C GLY A 54 -8.50 2.46 5.79
N TRP A 55 -8.87 3.10 4.70
CA TRP A 55 -10.23 3.55 4.41
C TRP A 55 -11.03 2.43 3.76
N GLU A 56 -12.07 1.97 4.46
CA GLU A 56 -13.01 0.97 3.98
C GLU A 56 -14.30 1.62 3.47
N VAL A 57 -14.79 1.13 2.33
CA VAL A 57 -16.11 1.42 1.77
C VAL A 57 -16.80 0.10 1.44
N ASN A 58 -17.99 -0.14 1.99
CA ASN A 58 -18.80 -1.34 1.72
C ASN A 58 -18.06 -2.68 1.93
N GLY A 59 -17.20 -2.78 2.96
CA GLY A 59 -16.41 -3.98 3.24
C GLY A 59 -15.17 -4.14 2.37
N GLU A 60 -14.89 -3.17 1.47
CA GLU A 60 -13.72 -3.16 0.63
C GLU A 60 -12.72 -2.10 1.09
N LEU A 61 -11.46 -2.50 1.26
CA LEU A 61 -10.36 -1.56 1.47
C LEU A 61 -10.05 -0.84 0.15
N VAL A 62 -10.12 0.49 0.16
CA VAL A 62 -9.96 1.32 -1.06
C VAL A 62 -8.86 2.39 -0.94
N GLY A 63 -8.32 2.64 0.25
CA GLY A 63 -7.26 3.63 0.49
C GLY A 63 -6.63 3.50 1.86
#